data_AF-A0A554K9K0-F1
#
_entry.id   AF-A0A554K9K0-F1
#
_cell.length_a   1.000
_cell.length_b   1.000
_cell.length_c   1.000
_cell.angle_alpha   90.00
_cell.angle_beta   90.00
_cell.angle_gamma   90.00
#
_symmetry.space_group_name_H-M   'P 1'
#
loop_
_entity.id
_entity.type
_entity.pdbx_description
1 polymer ?
#
loop_
_entity_poly.entity_id
_entity_poly.type
_entity_poly.pdbx_seq_one_letter_code
_entity_poly.pdbx_strand_id
1 'polypeptide(L)'
;MLSAIFVVSVVFCAGGPDPDEKFIRGDANMNQGVNIADVIVICHYIMAWSGHNEVMCPDSADADNDGFITFLDIWYLINFLFNGRE
;
A
#
# COMPACT_ATOMS: atom_id res chain seq x y z
N MET A 1 -13.75 13.46 27.47
CA MET A 1 -14.37 12.62 26.43
C MET A 1 -14.61 13.52 25.22
N LEU A 2 -13.72 13.50 24.24
CA LEU A 2 -13.86 14.19 22.95
C LEU A 2 -13.39 13.17 21.91
N SER A 3 -14.33 12.42 21.36
CA SER A 3 -14.93 12.61 20.03
C SER A 3 -13.97 12.16 18.93
N ALA A 4 -14.10 10.88 18.57
CA ALA A 4 -13.45 10.29 17.41
C ALA A 4 -14.15 10.83 16.15
N ILE A 5 -13.50 11.74 15.44
CA ILE A 5 -13.84 12.07 14.07
C ILE A 5 -13.42 10.84 13.24
N PHE A 6 -14.40 10.05 12.82
CA PHE A 6 -14.19 8.97 11.85
C PHE A 6 -13.97 9.65 10.49
N VAL A 7 -12.71 9.94 10.16
CA VAL A 7 -12.34 10.37 8.82
C VAL A 7 -12.61 9.17 7.93
N VAL A 8 -13.69 9.22 7.15
CA VAL A 8 -13.81 8.37 5.97
C VAL A 8 -12.71 8.86 5.04
N SER A 9 -11.53 8.26 5.14
CA SER A 9 -10.44 8.51 4.21
C SER A 9 -10.97 8.12 2.84
N VAL A 10 -11.34 9.11 2.03
CA VAL A 10 -11.41 8.92 0.58
C VAL A 10 -9.96 8.87 0.16
N VAL A 11 -9.47 7.64 -0.01
CA VAL A 11 -8.10 7.34 -0.36
C VAL A 11 -7.91 7.74 -1.81
N PHE A 12 -7.20 8.85 -2.05
CA PHE A 12 -6.81 9.27 -3.38
C PHE A 12 -5.35 8.88 -3.60
N CYS A 13 -5.15 7.83 -4.40
CA CYS A 13 -3.85 7.53 -4.97
C CYS A 13 -3.44 8.70 -5.91
N ALA A 14 -2.15 8.99 -6.04
CA ALA A 14 -1.58 9.95 -6.98
C ALA A 14 -1.64 9.42 -8.42
N GLY A 15 -2.86 9.36 -8.93
CA GLY A 15 -3.31 9.12 -10.28
C GLY A 15 -4.75 9.59 -10.23
N GLY A 16 -5.18 10.52 -11.09
CA GLY A 16 -6.55 11.04 -11.04
C GLY A 16 -7.57 9.88 -10.99
N PRO A 17 -8.81 10.10 -10.52
CA PRO A 17 -9.78 9.02 -10.32
C PRO A 17 -10.10 8.37 -11.66
N ASP A 18 -9.29 7.39 -12.07
CA ASP A 18 -9.67 6.45 -13.09
C ASP A 18 -10.79 5.66 -12.41
N PRO A 19 -12.05 5.78 -12.87
CA PRO A 19 -13.19 5.20 -12.19
C PRO A 19 -13.09 3.67 -12.09
N ASP A 20 -12.17 3.06 -12.84
CA ASP A 20 -11.88 1.64 -12.86
C ASP A 20 -10.73 1.22 -11.90
N GLU A 21 -9.95 2.17 -11.36
CA GLU A 21 -8.83 1.89 -10.47
C GLU A 21 -9.34 1.66 -9.03
N LYS A 22 -9.58 0.40 -8.69
CA LYS A 22 -10.04 0.01 -7.37
C LYS A 22 -8.88 0.07 -6.38
N PHE A 23 -9.10 0.74 -5.24
CA PHE A 23 -8.21 0.62 -4.10
C PHE A 23 -8.16 -0.84 -3.60
N ILE A 24 -6.95 -1.40 -3.55
CA ILE A 24 -6.67 -2.72 -3.00
C ILE A 24 -5.48 -2.58 -2.06
N ARG A 25 -5.69 -2.72 -0.75
CA ARG A 25 -4.59 -2.70 0.21
C ARG A 25 -3.56 -3.78 -0.14
N GLY A 26 -2.30 -3.38 -0.25
CA GLY A 26 -1.20 -4.25 -0.64
C GLY A 26 -0.87 -4.27 -2.14
N ASP A 27 -1.63 -3.56 -2.99
CA ASP A 27 -1.35 -3.40 -4.44
C ASP A 27 -0.53 -2.12 -4.67
N ALA A 28 0.73 -2.15 -4.24
CA ALA A 28 1.60 -0.98 -4.23
C ALA A 28 1.95 -0.46 -5.65
N ASN A 29 1.83 -1.32 -6.67
CA ASN A 29 2.08 -0.94 -8.07
C ASN A 29 0.79 -0.63 -8.87
N MET A 30 -0.38 -0.70 -8.23
CA MET A 30 -1.68 -0.35 -8.80
C MET A 30 -2.08 -1.19 -10.03
N ASN A 31 -1.69 -2.45 -10.08
CA ASN A 31 -2.03 -3.36 -11.20
C ASN A 31 -3.28 -4.21 -10.96
N GLN A 32 -4.02 -3.92 -9.89
CA GLN A 32 -5.22 -4.62 -9.43
C GLN A 32 -4.98 -6.03 -8.89
N GLY A 33 -3.74 -6.34 -8.48
CA GLY A 33 -3.37 -7.67 -7.99
C GLY A 33 -2.26 -7.63 -6.95
N VAL A 34 -2.50 -8.28 -5.81
CA VAL A 34 -1.51 -8.38 -4.73
C VAL A 34 -0.59 -9.57 -4.93
N ASN A 35 0.68 -9.31 -5.22
CA ASN A 35 1.71 -10.32 -5.44
C ASN A 35 3.11 -9.82 -5.03
N ILE A 36 4.16 -10.56 -5.40
CA ILE A 36 5.54 -10.24 -5.00
C ILE A 36 6.05 -8.93 -5.61
N ALA A 37 5.50 -8.48 -6.74
CA ALA A 37 5.88 -7.22 -7.37
C ALA A 37 5.54 -6.01 -6.47
N ASP A 38 4.47 -6.08 -5.69
CA ASP A 38 4.09 -5.03 -4.73
C ASP A 38 5.11 -4.90 -3.60
N VAL A 39 5.59 -6.04 -3.10
CA VAL A 39 6.67 -6.09 -2.10
C VAL A 39 7.93 -5.41 -2.64
N ILE A 40 8.28 -5.64 -3.91
CA ILE A 40 9.46 -5.02 -4.55
C ILE A 40 9.29 -3.50 -4.64
N VAL A 41 8.09 -3.00 -4.95
CA VAL A 41 7.83 -1.55 -5.00
C VAL A 41 8.02 -0.90 -3.62
N ILE A 42 7.49 -1.51 -2.55
CA ILE A 42 7.67 -1.00 -1.19
C ILE A 42 9.15 -1.02 -0.78
N CYS A 43 9.89 -2.08 -1.13
CA CYS A 43 11.34 -2.14 -0.93
C CYS A 43 12.08 -0.99 -1.62
N HIS A 44 11.81 -0.74 -2.91
CA HIS A 44 12.45 0.35 -3.65
C HIS A 44 12.16 1.72 -3.02
N TYR A 45 10.93 1.93 -2.55
CA TYR A 45 10.53 3.15 -1.85
C TYR A 45 11.29 3.35 -0.54
N ILE A 46 11.29 2.36 0.35
CA ILE A 46 11.96 2.45 1.67
C ILE A 46 13.49 2.62 1.51
N MET A 47 14.07 1.94 0.52
CA MET A 47 15.51 2.04 0.23
C MET A 47 15.89 3.33 -0.53
N ALA A 48 14.90 4.17 -0.88
CA ALA A 48 15.08 5.37 -1.69
C ALA A 48 15.91 5.08 -2.97
N TRP A 49 15.62 3.96 -3.63
CA TRP A 49 16.31 3.59 -4.87
C TRP A 49 16.08 4.69 -5.92
N SER A 50 17.12 5.08 -6.65
CA SER A 50 17.06 6.17 -7.62
C SER A 50 15.85 6.03 -8.56
N GLY A 51 15.00 7.05 -8.61
CA GLY A 51 13.77 7.08 -9.41
C GLY A 51 12.56 6.34 -8.84
N HIS A 52 12.62 5.84 -7.60
CA HIS A 52 11.53 5.13 -6.92
C HIS A 52 11.27 5.69 -5.52
N ASN A 53 11.46 6.99 -5.33
CA ASN A 53 11.24 7.70 -4.06
C ASN A 53 9.75 8.05 -3.81
N GLU A 54 8.86 7.62 -4.68
CA GLU A 54 7.42 7.91 -4.62
C GLU A 54 6.64 6.63 -4.95
N VAL A 55 5.54 6.42 -4.23
CA VAL A 55 4.56 5.38 -4.52
C VAL A 55 3.30 6.06 -5.05
N MET A 56 2.72 5.53 -6.14
CA MET A 56 1.50 6.06 -6.73
C MET A 56 0.36 6.10 -5.71
N CYS A 57 0.19 5.05 -4.91
CA CYS A 57 -0.79 5.03 -3.84
C CYS A 57 -0.14 4.72 -2.48
N PRO A 58 0.14 5.74 -1.66
CA PRO A 58 0.74 5.52 -0.35
C PRO A 58 -0.10 4.60 0.54
N ASP A 59 -1.43 4.76 0.51
CA ASP A 59 -2.34 3.96 1.34
C ASP A 59 -2.46 2.50 0.87
N SER A 60 -2.14 2.23 -0.40
CA SER A 60 -2.07 0.86 -0.92
C SER A 60 -0.77 0.17 -0.48
N ALA A 61 0.32 0.93 -0.40
CA ALA A 61 1.62 0.46 0.07
C ALA A 61 1.73 0.33 1.60
N ASP A 62 0.88 1.03 2.35
CA ASP A 62 0.64 0.82 3.78
C ASP A 62 -0.21 -0.45 3.97
N ALA A 63 0.44 -1.60 3.96
CA ALA A 63 -0.20 -2.91 3.97
C ALA A 63 -0.72 -3.29 5.35
N ASP A 64 -0.09 -2.83 6.44
CA ASP A 64 -0.55 -3.08 7.81
C ASP A 64 -1.50 -2.00 8.36
N ASN A 65 -1.71 -0.92 7.60
CA ASN A 65 -2.63 0.18 7.86
C ASN A 65 -2.30 0.96 9.15
N ASP A 66 -1.01 1.14 9.44
CA ASP A 66 -0.53 1.90 10.60
C ASP A 66 -0.30 3.40 10.29
N GLY A 67 -0.42 3.80 9.02
CA GLY A 67 -0.21 5.15 8.53
C GLY A 67 1.22 5.44 8.06
N PHE A 68 2.13 4.46 8.12
CA PHE A 68 3.53 4.60 7.75
C PHE A 68 3.99 3.47 6.83
N ILE A 69 4.60 3.82 5.70
CA ILE A 69 5.22 2.82 4.82
C ILE A 69 6.61 2.47 5.35
N THR A 70 6.75 1.29 5.95
CA THR A 70 7.94 0.77 6.62
C THR A 70 8.24 -0.69 6.25
N PHE A 71 9.28 -1.25 6.86
CA PHE A 71 9.61 -2.66 6.66
C PHE A 71 8.52 -3.62 7.20
N LEU A 72 7.61 -3.14 8.06
CA LEU A 72 6.49 -3.93 8.57
C LEU A 72 5.47 -4.25 7.48
N ASP A 73 5.26 -3.36 6.52
CA ASP A 73 4.39 -3.59 5.35
C ASP A 73 4.91 -4.72 4.47
N ILE A 74 6.22 -4.77 4.26
CA ILE A 74 6.90 -5.85 3.54
C ILE A 74 6.66 -7.18 4.26
N TRP A 75 6.87 -7.20 5.58
CA TRP A 75 6.65 -8.39 6.38
C TRP A 75 5.18 -8.85 6.32
N TYR A 76 4.24 -7.90 6.44
CA TYR A 76 2.81 -8.16 6.37
C TYR A 76 2.41 -8.78 5.02
N LEU A 77 2.87 -8.21 3.90
CA LEU A 77 2.59 -8.74 2.57
C LEU A 77 3.22 -10.11 2.33
N ILE A 78 4.47 -10.32 2.73
CA ILE A 78 5.11 -11.64 2.59
C ILE A 78 4.35 -12.69 3.42
N ASN A 79 3.94 -12.34 4.64
CA ASN A 79 3.13 -13.22 5.48
C ASN A 79 1.78 -13.54 4.79
N PHE A 80 1.08 -12.52 4.28
CA PHE A 80 -0.17 -12.69 3.52
C PHE A 80 0.00 -13.58 2.28
N LEU A 81 1.10 -13.45 1.54
CA LEU A 81 1.35 -14.19 0.31
C LEU A 81 1.74 -15.66 0.54
N PHE A 82 2.43 -15.97 1.64
CA PHE A 82 3.08 -17.28 1.83
C PHE A 82 2.62 -18.09 3.05
N ASN A 83 1.98 -17.49 4.06
CA ASN A 83 1.50 -18.22 5.26
C ASN A 83 0.04 -18.69 5.20
N GLY A 84 -0.57 -18.68 4.02
CA GLY A 84 -1.82 -19.39 3.76
C GLY A 84 -3.06 -18.52 3.88
N ARG A 85 -3.78 -18.42 2.75
CA ARG A 85 -5.21 -18.14 2.73
C ARG A 85 -5.92 -19.43 3.15
N GLU A 86 -6.40 -19.49 4.38
CA GLU A 86 -7.49 -20.37 4.81
C GLU A 86 -8.73 -19.54 5.12
#